data_AF-A0A0L6JQW9-F1
#
_entry.id   AF-A0A0L6JQW9-F1
#
_cell.length_a   1.000
_cell.length_b   1.000
_cell.length_c   1.000
_cell.angle_alpha   90.00
_cell.angle_beta   90.00
_cell.angle_gamma   90.00
#
_symmetry.space_group_name_H-M   'P 1'
#
loop_
_entity.id
_entity.type
_entity.pdbx_description
1 polymer ?
#
loop_
_entity_poly.entity_id
_entity_poly.type
_entity_poly.pdbx_seq_one_letter_code
_entity_poly.pdbx_strand_id
1 'polypeptide(L)' 'MYSFKSLRCYNCKAIILNLPELEISKLDGLNFICDCCGHQNLLTEFKFYKSSYNDPQLNIFSMENLTAF' A
#
# COMPACT_ATOMS: atom_id res chain seq x y z
N MET A 1 23.50 4.16 8.28
CA MET A 1 22.48 3.15 8.60
C MET A 1 21.20 3.56 7.90
N TYR A 2 20.55 2.64 7.18
CA TYR A 2 19.22 2.91 6.62
C TYR A 2 18.20 2.83 7.75
N SER A 3 17.43 3.90 7.96
CA SER A 3 16.31 3.90 8.92
C SER A 3 15.12 3.21 8.26
N PHE A 4 14.85 1.97 8.67
CA PHE A 4 13.68 1.22 8.22
C PHE A 4 12.46 1.61 9.03
N LYS A 5 11.33 1.75 8.35
CA LYS A 5 10.05 2.06 8.97
C LYS A 5 9.01 1.06 8.53
N SER A 6 8.34 0.47 9.51
CA SER A 6 7.24 -0.45 9.26
C SER A 6 5.92 0.31 9.30
N LEU A 7 5.19 0.30 8.19
CA LEU A 7 3.86 0.88 8.07
C LEU A 7 2.80 -0.20 8.22
N ARG A 8 1.78 0.11 9.02
CA ARG A 8 0.73 -0.83 9.41
C ARG A 8 -0.61 -0.44 8.81
N CYS A 9 -1.41 -1.43 8.44
CA CYS A 9 -2.78 -1.23 7.98
C CYS A 9 -3.57 -0.36 8.98
N TYR A 10 -4.33 0.61 8.46
CA TYR A 10 -5.14 1.49 9.30
C TYR A 10 -6.19 0.68 10.10
N ASN A 11 -6.70 -0.41 9.51
CA ASN A 11 -7.77 -1.25 10.05
C ASN A 11 -7.23 -2.35 10.98
N CYS A 12 -6.56 -3.38 10.43
CA CYS A 12 -6.18 -4.58 11.19
C CYS A 12 -4.78 -4.52 11.85
N LYS A 13 -4.03 -3.42 11.65
CA LYS A 13 -2.67 -3.19 12.19
C LYS A 13 -1.58 -4.17 11.73
N ALA A 14 -1.88 -5.06 10.78
CA ALA A 14 -0.89 -5.88 10.08
C ALA A 14 0.14 -4.99 9.35
N ILE A 15 1.39 -5.44 9.24
CA ILE A 15 2.44 -4.70 8.52
C ILE A 15 2.19 -4.86 7.02
N ILE A 16 2.19 -3.74 6.28
CA ILE A 16 2.03 -3.70 4.83
C ILE A 16 3.35 -3.35 4.14
N LEU A 17 4.10 -2.39 4.68
CA LEU A 17 5.40 -2.00 4.16
C LEU A 17 6.45 -2.02 5.26
N ASN A 18 7.67 -2.43 4.91
CA ASN A 18 8.84 -2.31 5.75
C ASN A 18 10.06 -1.93 4.89
N LEU A 19 10.26 -0.64 4.70
CA LEU A 19 11.26 -0.09 3.78
C LEU A 19 12.02 1.07 4.43
N PRO A 20 13.17 1.48 3.89
CA PRO A 20 13.83 2.71 4.29
C PRO A 20 12.90 3.92 4.08
N GLU A 21 12.98 4.93 4.96
CA GLU A 21 12.14 6.12 4.83
C GLU A 21 12.29 6.80 3.45
N LEU A 22 13.50 6.88 2.89
CA LEU A 22 13.71 7.43 1.55
C LEU A 22 12.92 6.69 0.44
N GLU A 23 12.70 5.38 0.59
CA GLU A 23 11.90 4.62 -0.37
C GLU A 23 10.41 4.82 -0.12
N ILE A 24 9.99 4.92 1.14
CA ILE A 24 8.58 5.18 1.48
C ILE A 24 8.14 6.57 0.99
N SER A 25 8.99 7.59 1.04
CA SER A 25 8.64 8.93 0.55
C SER A 25 8.34 8.98 -0.94
N LYS A 26 8.89 8.05 -1.73
CA LYS A 26 8.60 7.93 -3.18
C LYS A 26 7.23 7.32 -3.46
N LEU A 27 6.64 6.67 -2.45
CA LEU A 27 5.36 5.96 -2.54
C LEU A 27 4.19 6.80 -1.98
N ASP A 28 4.47 8.03 -1.54
CA ASP A 28 3.45 8.93 -0.99
C ASP A 28 2.32 9.19 -2.00
N GLY A 29 1.07 9.13 -1.54
CA GLY A 29 -0.12 9.23 -2.38
C GLY A 29 -0.59 7.91 -3.02
N LEU A 30 0.18 6.82 -2.93
CA LEU A 30 -0.23 5.51 -3.46
C LEU A 30 -1.15 4.74 -2.51
N ASN A 31 -1.93 3.84 -3.11
CA ASN A 31 -2.83 2.94 -2.38
C ASN A 31 -2.23 1.53 -2.26
N PHE A 32 -2.42 0.92 -1.10
CA PHE A 32 -1.93 -0.42 -0.79
C PHE A 32 -3.06 -1.29 -0.24
N ILE A 33 -3.28 -2.44 -0.86
CA ILE A 33 -4.21 -3.45 -0.34
C ILE A 33 -3.54 -4.20 0.80
N CYS A 34 -4.24 -4.37 1.92
CA CYS A 34 -3.75 -5.17 3.02
C CYS A 34 -4.03 -6.66 2.78
N ASP A 35 -2.99 -7.48 2.69
CA ASP A 35 -3.12 -8.94 2.49
C ASP A 35 -3.88 -9.65 3.63
N CYS A 36 -3.92 -9.04 4.83
CA CYS A 36 -4.61 -9.62 5.98
C CYS A 36 -6.13 -9.36 5.99
N CYS A 37 -6.61 -8.21 5.50
CA CYS A 37 -8.04 -7.84 5.62
C CYS A 37 -8.66 -7.23 4.37
N GLY A 38 -7.93 -7.18 3.25
CA GLY A 38 -8.39 -6.67 1.96
C GLY A 38 -8.65 -5.16 1.90
N HIS A 39 -8.47 -4.43 2.99
CA HIS A 39 -8.75 -2.98 3.01
C HIS A 39 -7.66 -2.21 2.26
N GLN A 40 -8.08 -1.16 1.55
CA GLN A 40 -7.20 -0.24 0.84
C GLN A 40 -6.67 0.86 1.78
N ASN A 41 -5.36 1.06 1.77
CA ASN A 41 -4.63 1.97 2.64
C ASN A 41 -3.94 3.02 1.79
N LEU A 42 -4.33 4.29 1.95
CA LEU A 42 -3.65 5.41 1.30
C LEU A 42 -2.40 5.77 2.11
N LEU A 43 -1.24 5.79 1.47
CA LEU A 43 0.00 6.25 2.06
C LEU A 43 0.06 7.78 2.04
N THR A 44 0.19 8.41 3.20
CA THR A 44 0.41 9.85 3.34
C THR A 44 1.36 10.10 4.50
N GLU A 45 2.45 10.83 4.26
CA GLU A 45 3.45 11.22 5.27
C GLU A 45 3.92 10.03 6.13
N PHE A 46 4.27 8.92 5.50
CA PHE A 46 4.72 7.70 6.18
C PHE A 46 3.68 7.08 7.13
N LYS A 47 2.39 7.24 6.84
CA LYS A 47 1.30 6.57 7.56
C LYS A 47 0.24 6.09 6.59
N PHE A 48 -0.46 5.04 7.00
CA PHE A 48 -1.61 4.53 6.27
C PHE A 48 -2.90 5.07 6.84
N TYR A 49 -3.71 5.63 5.96
CA TYR A 49 -5.05 6.10 6.24
C TYR A 49 -6.07 5.26 5.46
N LYS A 50 -7.33 5.34 5.89
CA LYS A 50 -8.43 4.79 5.11
C LYS A 50 -8.46 5.50 3.75
N SER A 51 -8.40 4.73 2.66
CA SER A 51 -8.62 5.31 1.34
C SER A 51 -10.09 5.71 1.19
N SER A 52 -10.34 6.98 0.86
CA SER A 52 -11.68 7.51 0.61
C SER A 52 -12.09 7.38 -0.86
N TYR A 53 -11.16 6.93 -1.73
CA TYR A 53 -11.40 6.78 -3.15
C TYR A 53 -12.02 5.41 -3.44
N ASN A 54 -13.34 5.37 -3.61
CA ASN A 54 -14.05 4.33 -4.35
C ASN A 54 -13.75 4.45 -5.85
N ASP A 55 -12.48 4.50 -6.25
CA ASP A 55 -12.14 4.54 -7.67
C ASP A 55 -12.08 3.10 -8.20
N PRO A 56 -13.04 2.65 -9.03
CA PRO A 56 -13.07 1.27 -9.51
C PRO A 56 -11.91 0.93 -10.46
N GLN A 57 -11.03 1.88 -10.80
CA GLN A 57 -10.07 1.75 -11.90
C GLN A 57 -8.60 1.68 -11.46
N LEU A 58 -8.28 1.82 -10.17
CA LEU A 58 -6.87 1.85 -9.71
C LEU A 58 -6.19 0.46 -9.58
N ASN A 59 -6.92 -0.64 -9.82
CA ASN A 59 -6.38 -2.01 -9.80
C ASN A 59 -6.14 -2.64 -11.19
N ILE A 60 -6.19 -1.86 -12.29
CA ILE A 60 -6.00 -2.41 -13.65
C ILE A 60 -4.53 -2.79 -13.95
N PHE A 61 -3.57 -2.49 -13.07
CA PHE A 61 -2.17 -2.89 -13.25
C PHE A 61 -1.75 -4.20 -12.55
N SER A 62 -2.68 -5.04 -12.09
CA SER A 62 -2.33 -6.29 -11.36
C SER A 62 -2.79 -7.61 -11.99
N MET A 63 -3.27 -7.63 -13.25
CA MET A 63 -3.69 -8.91 -13.85
C MET A 63 -3.50 -9.07 -15.36
N GLU A 64 -2.64 -8.28 -16.01
CA GLU A 64 -2.23 -8.55 -17.40
C GLU A 64 -0.86 -9.23 -17.43
N ASN A 65 -0.81 -10.53 -17.09
CA ASN A 65 0.14 -11.54 -17.62
C ASN A 65 0.22 -12.77 -16.70
N LEU A 66 -0.76 -13.69 -16.71
CA LEU A 66 -0.48 -15.07 -16.28
C LEU A 66 -1.43 -16.16 -16.81
N THR A 67 -2.22 -15.92 -17.85
CA THR A 67 -2.91 -17.02 -18.57
C THR A 67 -2.94 -16.77 -20.06
N ALA A 68 -1.82 -17.05 -20.73
CA ALA A 68 -1.79 -17.41 -22.14
C ALA A 68 -1.21 -18.83 -22.24
N PHE A 69 -2.10 -19.82 -22.23
CA PHE A 69 -1.92 -21.16 -22.80
C PHE A 69 -3.28 -21.64 -23.31
#